data_AF-A0A7S2PNL9-F1
#
_entry.id   AF-A0A7S2PNL9-F1
#
_cell.length_a   1.000
_cell.length_b   1.000
_cell.length_c   1.000
_cell.angle_alpha   90.00
_cell.angle_beta   90.00
_cell.angle_gamma   90.00
#
_symmetry.space_group_name_H-M   'P 1'
#
loop_
_entity.id
_entity.type
_entity.pdbx_description
1 polymer ?
#
loop_
_entity_poly.entity_id
_entity_poly.type
_entity_poly.pdbx_seq_one_letter_code
_entity_poly.pdbx_strand_id
1 'polypeptide(L)'
;GSLTGKYVKDSVPENCRYKMFPGFMDRYWGSQNEAAVNAYGDIAQDKGMTSTQMALAWCYHREHVASTIIGATSIEQLKENIEAYDIRMDDETLSEINKVYK
;
A
#
# COMPACT_ATOMS: atom_id res chain seq x y z
N GLY A 1 -4.66 -2.29 -0.34
CA GLY A 1 -5.18 -3.61 0.08
C GLY A 1 -4.08 -4.44 0.70
N SER A 2 -3.33 -5.19 -0.10
CA SER A 2 -2.14 -5.93 0.37
C SER A 2 -1.01 -4.98 0.81
N LEU A 3 -0.75 -3.91 0.05
CA LEU A 3 0.24 -2.86 0.39
C LEU A 3 -0.05 -2.07 1.68
N THR A 4 -1.18 -2.30 2.37
CA THR A 4 -1.41 -1.65 3.68
C THR A 4 -0.73 -2.42 4.82
N GLY A 5 0.03 -3.48 4.54
CA GLY A 5 0.68 -4.32 5.54
C GLY A 5 -0.27 -5.18 6.39
N LYS A 6 -1.59 -5.15 6.15
CA LYS A 6 -2.58 -5.84 7.00
C LYS A 6 -2.68 -7.35 6.78
N TYR A 7 -1.94 -7.90 5.83
CA TYR A 7 -1.95 -9.32 5.49
C TYR A 7 -0.61 -9.99 5.82
N VAL A 8 0.00 -9.59 6.93
CA VAL A 8 1.20 -10.25 7.48
C VAL A 8 0.78 -11.59 8.09
N LYS A 9 1.61 -12.62 7.86
CA LYS A 9 1.41 -13.97 8.39
C LYS A 9 1.09 -13.91 9.89
N ASP A 10 0.07 -14.66 10.31
CA ASP A 10 -0.45 -14.74 11.69
C ASP A 10 -1.23 -13.52 12.22
N SER A 11 -1.43 -12.45 11.44
CA SER A 11 -2.13 -11.23 11.89
C SER A 11 -3.27 -10.75 10.95
N VAL A 12 -3.85 -11.67 10.18
CA VAL A 12 -4.89 -11.34 9.19
C VAL A 12 -6.24 -11.00 9.86
N PRO A 13 -6.78 -9.76 9.70
CA PRO A 13 -8.05 -9.36 10.32
C PRO A 13 -9.23 -10.24 9.87
N GLU A 14 -10.19 -10.52 10.76
CA GLU A 14 -11.37 -11.34 10.41
C GLU A 14 -12.20 -10.73 9.28
N ASN A 15 -12.54 -9.45 9.39
CA ASN A 15 -13.36 -8.74 8.42
C ASN A 15 -12.53 -8.15 7.29
N CYS A 16 -11.74 -8.98 6.61
CA CYS A 16 -10.91 -8.55 5.49
C CYS A 16 -11.26 -9.28 4.19
N ARG A 17 -10.99 -8.62 3.07
CA ARG A 17 -11.26 -9.17 1.73
C ARG A 17 -10.63 -10.54 1.48
N TYR A 18 -9.46 -10.81 2.10
CA TYR A 18 -8.78 -12.10 2.00
C TYR A 18 -9.63 -13.25 2.57
N LYS A 19 -10.23 -13.07 3.76
CA LYS A 19 -11.09 -14.10 4.39
C LYS A 19 -12.49 -14.14 3.78
N MET A 20 -13.05 -12.99 3.40
CA MET A 20 -14.41 -12.91 2.85
C MET A 20 -14.55 -13.51 1.45
N PHE A 21 -13.48 -13.51 0.66
CA PHE A 21 -13.48 -13.99 -0.73
C PHE A 21 -12.28 -14.92 -0.98
N PRO A 22 -12.39 -16.21 -0.61
CA PRO A 22 -11.36 -17.20 -0.88
C PRO A 22 -10.95 -17.20 -2.36
N GLY A 23 -9.66 -17.27 -2.67
CA GLY A 23 -9.14 -17.22 -4.04
C GLY A 23 -8.86 -15.82 -4.59
N PHE A 24 -9.50 -14.76 -4.05
CA PHE A 24 -9.42 -13.41 -4.62
C PHE A 24 -8.02 -12.77 -4.48
N MET A 25 -7.27 -13.16 -3.45
CA MET A 25 -5.98 -12.57 -3.10
C MET A 25 -4.81 -13.56 -3.25
N ASP A 26 -5.04 -14.75 -3.79
CA ASP A 26 -4.04 -15.82 -3.89
C ASP A 26 -2.79 -15.37 -4.66
N ARG A 27 -2.97 -14.49 -5.67
CA ARG A 27 -1.86 -13.89 -6.43
C ARG A 27 -0.86 -13.09 -5.56
N TYR A 28 -1.28 -12.67 -4.36
CA TYR A 28 -0.45 -11.89 -3.43
C TYR A 28 0.05 -12.72 -2.25
N TRP A 29 -0.58 -13.85 -1.94
CA TRP A 29 -0.28 -14.65 -0.75
C TRP A 29 0.87 -15.64 -1.00
N GLY A 30 1.79 -15.80 -0.04
CA GLY A 30 2.85 -16.81 -0.10
C GLY A 30 3.85 -16.65 -1.27
N SER A 31 3.95 -15.46 -1.84
CA SER A 31 4.81 -15.14 -2.98
C SER A 31 5.84 -14.05 -2.62
N GLN A 32 6.67 -13.64 -3.57
CA GLN A 32 7.59 -12.50 -3.41
C GLN A 32 6.89 -11.18 -3.00
N ASN A 33 5.56 -11.11 -3.15
CA ASN A 33 4.77 -9.97 -2.71
C ASN A 33 4.89 -9.69 -1.20
N GLU A 34 5.01 -10.71 -0.35
CA GLU A 34 5.14 -10.48 1.09
C GLU A 34 6.43 -9.71 1.42
N ALA A 35 7.55 -10.13 0.82
CA ALA A 35 8.83 -9.45 0.99
C ALA A 35 8.79 -8.01 0.46
N ALA A 36 8.15 -7.78 -0.69
CA ALA A 36 8.00 -6.44 -1.25
C ALA A 36 7.11 -5.55 -0.37
N VAL A 37 5.96 -6.06 0.11
CA VAL A 37 5.05 -5.33 1.00
C VAL A 37 5.76 -4.93 2.29
N ASN A 38 6.55 -5.83 2.88
CA ASN A 38 7.32 -5.53 4.09
C ASN A 38 8.39 -4.45 3.81
N ALA A 39 9.16 -4.59 2.73
CA ALA A 39 10.19 -3.60 2.37
C ALA A 39 9.60 -2.21 2.10
N TYR A 40 8.43 -2.13 1.43
CA TYR A 40 7.71 -0.87 1.27
C TYR A 40 7.15 -0.35 2.61
N GLY A 41 6.71 -1.25 3.49
CA GLY A 41 6.28 -0.90 4.84
C GLY A 41 7.37 -0.21 5.65
N ASP A 42 8.59 -0.75 5.61
CA ASP A 42 9.76 -0.20 6.30
C ASP A 42 10.10 1.21 5.79
N ILE A 43 10.13 1.41 4.46
CA ILE A 43 10.35 2.73 3.85
C ILE A 43 9.27 3.73 4.29
N ALA A 44 8.00 3.32 4.30
CA ALA A 44 6.91 4.19 4.72
C ALA A 44 7.08 4.64 6.17
N GLN A 45 7.42 3.70 7.06
CA GLN A 45 7.66 3.96 8.48
C GLN A 45 8.83 4.94 8.68
N ASP A 46 9.96 4.71 7.99
CA ASP A 46 11.15 5.57 8.08
C ASP A 46 10.87 7.01 7.62
N LYS A 47 9.94 7.17 6.68
CA LYS A 47 9.52 8.48 6.14
C LYS A 47 8.28 9.07 6.86
N GLY A 48 7.81 8.45 7.94
CA GLY A 48 6.70 8.96 8.74
C GLY A 48 5.32 8.86 8.07
N MET A 49 5.16 7.93 7.12
CA MET A 49 3.92 7.66 6.39
C MET A 49 3.32 6.32 6.80
N THR A 50 2.01 6.15 6.63
CA THR A 50 1.44 4.80 6.59
C THR A 50 1.77 4.12 5.25
N SER A 51 1.80 2.78 5.21
CA SER A 51 2.01 2.06 3.95
C SER A 51 0.89 2.36 2.93
N THR A 52 -0.34 2.61 3.40
CA THR A 52 -1.46 3.05 2.56
C THR A 52 -1.16 4.40 1.91
N GLN A 53 -0.74 5.37 2.72
CA GLN A 53 -0.39 6.72 2.26
C GLN A 53 0.72 6.68 1.23
N MET A 54 1.82 5.97 1.52
CA MET A 54 2.94 5.85 0.59
C MET A 54 2.51 5.23 -0.75
N ALA A 55 1.76 4.12 -0.72
CA ALA A 55 1.30 3.46 -1.94
C ALA A 55 0.41 4.37 -2.82
N LEU A 56 -0.47 5.16 -2.19
CA LEU A 56 -1.38 6.05 -2.93
C LEU A 56 -0.69 7.32 -3.42
N ALA A 57 0.12 7.96 -2.58
CA ALA A 57 0.93 9.13 -2.95
C ALA A 57 1.85 8.81 -4.13
N TRP A 58 2.42 7.60 -4.17
CA TRP A 58 3.23 7.15 -5.31
C TRP A 58 2.44 7.16 -6.61
N CYS A 59 1.16 6.73 -6.59
CA CYS A 59 0.28 6.72 -7.77
C CYS A 59 -0.18 8.12 -8.17
N TYR A 60 -0.58 8.95 -7.19
CA TYR A 60 -1.15 10.28 -7.44
C TYR A 60 -0.22 11.25 -8.16
N HIS A 61 1.10 11.02 -8.11
CA HIS A 61 2.10 11.94 -8.65
C HIS A 61 2.90 11.38 -9.83
N ARG A 62 2.41 10.31 -10.46
CA ARG A 62 2.97 9.85 -11.74
C ARG A 62 2.40 10.68 -12.87
N GLU A 63 3.29 11.17 -13.74
CA GLU A 63 2.95 11.98 -14.91
C GLU A 63 1.86 11.34 -15.80
N HIS A 64 1.87 10.01 -15.91
CA HIS A 64 0.96 9.25 -16.77
C HIS A 64 -0.32 8.79 -16.05
N VAL A 65 -0.54 9.17 -14.79
CA VAL A 65 -1.72 8.77 -14.01
C VAL A 65 -2.66 9.96 -13.91
N ALA A 66 -3.76 9.93 -14.67
CA ALA A 66 -4.79 10.97 -14.63
C ALA A 66 -5.66 10.90 -13.36
N SER A 67 -5.93 9.69 -12.86
CA SER A 67 -6.73 9.47 -11.66
C SER A 67 -6.46 8.09 -11.06
N THR A 68 -6.60 7.99 -9.73
CA THR A 68 -6.50 6.73 -8.99
C THR A 68 -7.85 6.40 -8.38
N ILE A 69 -8.44 5.26 -8.77
CA ILE A 69 -9.68 4.77 -8.19
C ILE A 69 -9.37 4.09 -6.85
N ILE A 70 -9.80 4.71 -5.75
CA ILE A 70 -9.61 4.21 -4.40
C ILE A 70 -10.81 3.37 -3.93
N GLY A 71 -10.55 2.34 -3.14
CA GLY A 71 -11.57 1.52 -2.50
C GLY A 71 -11.43 1.55 -0.98
N ALA A 72 -12.52 1.80 -0.27
CA ALA A 72 -12.59 1.86 1.19
C ALA A 72 -13.88 1.17 1.69
N THR A 73 -13.81 0.56 2.87
CA THR A 73 -14.98 -0.03 3.57
C THR A 73 -15.36 0.74 4.84
N SER A 74 -14.63 1.81 5.17
CA SER A 74 -14.92 2.71 6.28
C SER A 74 -14.57 4.16 5.91
N ILE A 75 -15.10 5.11 6.67
CA ILE A 75 -14.83 6.54 6.47
C ILE A 75 -13.37 6.88 6.78
N GLU A 76 -12.78 6.21 7.77
CA GLU A 76 -11.38 6.39 8.18
C GLU A 76 -10.43 6.01 7.05
N GLN A 77 -10.67 4.87 6.39
CA GLN A 77 -9.90 4.46 5.20
C GLN A 77 -10.09 5.45 4.06
N LEU A 78 -11.32 5.94 3.84
CA LEU A 78 -11.57 6.91 2.78
C LEU A 78 -10.82 8.21 3.04
N LYS A 79 -10.82 8.71 4.28
CA LYS A 79 -10.07 9.91 4.68
C LYS A 79 -8.58 9.73 4.47
N GLU A 80 -7.99 8.65 5.00
CA GLU A 80 -6.57 8.33 4.81
C GLU A 80 -6.20 8.27 3.32
N ASN A 81 -7.04 7.63 2.51
CA ASN A 81 -6.80 7.50 1.08
C ASN A 81 -6.81 8.86 0.35
N ILE A 82 -7.68 9.78 0.76
CA ILE A 82 -7.80 11.13 0.16
C ILE A 82 -6.63 12.00 0.62
N GLU A 83 -6.31 12.00 1.92
CA GLU A 83 -5.22 12.78 2.52
C GLU A 83 -3.85 12.42 1.93
N ALA A 84 -3.67 11.18 1.48
CA ALA A 84 -2.47 10.74 0.78
C ALA A 84 -2.17 11.54 -0.50
N TYR A 85 -3.14 12.27 -1.07
CA TYR A 85 -2.93 13.15 -2.22
C TYR A 85 -2.04 14.36 -1.91
N ASP A 86 -1.98 14.80 -0.66
CA ASP A 86 -1.18 15.98 -0.27
C ASP A 86 0.30 15.63 -0.02
N ILE A 87 0.63 14.34 0.00
CA ILE A 87 1.99 13.86 0.25
C ILE A 87 2.80 13.91 -1.06
N ARG A 88 3.86 14.73 -1.09
CA ARG A 88 4.86 14.72 -2.17
C ARG A 88 6.12 14.00 -1.71
N MET A 89 6.49 12.94 -2.43
CA MET A 89 7.72 12.19 -2.16
C MET A 89 8.93 12.94 -2.72
N ASP A 90 10.01 12.98 -1.94
CA ASP A 90 11.31 13.45 -2.42
C ASP A 90 12.03 12.39 -3.26
N ASP A 91 13.08 12.82 -3.96
CA ASP A 91 13.88 11.94 -4.83
C ASP A 91 14.52 10.78 -4.08
N GLU A 92 14.87 10.99 -2.80
CA GLU A 92 15.43 9.95 -1.94
C GLU A 92 14.41 8.83 -1.70
N THR A 93 13.19 9.18 -1.29
CA THR A 93 12.09 8.23 -1.07
C THR A 93 11.77 7.48 -2.37
N LEU A 94 11.73 8.18 -3.50
CA LEU A 94 11.51 7.57 -4.81
C LEU A 94 12.62 6.59 -5.19
N SER A 95 13.88 6.93 -4.89
CA SER A 95 15.03 6.06 -5.08
C SER A 95 14.94 4.80 -4.22
N GLU A 96 14.58 4.90 -2.93
CA GLU A 96 14.40 3.74 -2.06
C GLU A 96 13.29 2.81 -2.57
N ILE A 97 12.15 3.37 -2.99
CA ILE A 97 11.04 2.60 -3.59
C ILE A 97 11.52 1.85 -4.84
N ASN A 98 12.32 2.50 -5.69
CA ASN A 98 12.84 1.89 -6.92
C ASN A 98 13.82 0.74 -6.65
N LYS A 99 14.58 0.76 -5.54
CA LYS A 99 15.50 -0.34 -5.17
C LYS A 99 14.76 -1.64 -4.80
N VAL A 100 13.53 -1.53 -4.32
CA VAL A 100 12.68 -2.69 -4.00
C VAL A 100 12.15 -3.35 -5.27
N TYR A 101 11.87 -2.55 -6.31
CA TYR A 101 11.40 -3.03 -7.61
C TYR A 101 12.56 -3.66 -8.41
N LYS A 102 12.38 -4.90 -8.89
CA LYS A 102 13.39 -5.66 -9.64
C LYS A 102 12.86 -6.13 -10.98
#